data_AF-A0A832MF57-F1
#
_entry.id   AF-A0A832MF57-F1
#
_cell.length_a   1.000
_cell.length_b   1.000
_cell.length_c   1.000
_cell.angle_alpha   90.00
_cell.angle_beta   90.00
_cell.angle_gamma   90.00
#
_symmetry.space_group_name_H-M   'P 1'
#
loop_
_entity.id
_entity.type
_entity.pdbx_description
1 polymer ?
#
loop_
_entity_poly.entity_id
_entity_poly.type
_entity_poly.pdbx_seq_one_letter_code
_entity_poly.pdbx_strand_id
1 'polypeptide(L)'
;MKGKILTVGLIALTAVGAWLAWAAWNAAHGWVTLDVRDMDVRTVCRKIERQTWKDIHVAPGVTGKVTLKVKRVPLEAVLEIIATQTGSRWTAVYPIYSQKSSLPLLISLIMGQPRDETSWASWRNRPTGFGGGPFAEALRNENQLVTLQIQGRDVEFAALALGRFGRAQIVPENGATNLVWLKLDNATMPEAVEQLARAAKRKWTVFYVLQPGWFGGRRQWASREGTDTNSVAVATNTNQSTQAGPPMPPFMGGPFGAGREQTPEQKAAQEKQWEAQLATTPPEQRQQAQAMRDQMEQIRSLPPEERRAAFQALAQNPEFQQMMHQRMQGMMSSVIKNSTPEQRVERMRQIIQMRQRFGGPDASGNTPPR
;
A
#
# COMPACT_ATOMS: atom_id res chain seq x y z
N MET A 1 20.53 -52.56 36.72
CA MET A 1 19.38 -51.79 36.17
C MET A 1 19.56 -50.27 36.27
N LYS A 2 20.06 -49.72 37.39
CA LYS A 2 20.23 -48.26 37.59
C LYS A 2 21.05 -47.53 36.52
N GLY A 3 22.13 -48.13 36.01
CA GLY A 3 22.97 -47.52 34.96
C GLY A 3 22.25 -47.29 33.63
N LYS A 4 21.32 -48.19 33.23
CA LYS A 4 20.58 -48.05 31.97
C LYS A 4 19.56 -46.89 32.01
N ILE A 5 18.99 -46.58 33.18
CA ILE A 5 18.03 -45.49 33.35
C ILE A 5 18.72 -44.13 33.19
N LEU A 6 19.95 -43.98 33.72
CA LEU A 6 20.73 -42.75 33.58
C LEU A 6 21.11 -42.47 32.10
N THR A 7 21.52 -43.50 31.35
CA THR A 7 21.86 -43.34 29.94
C THR A 7 20.64 -42.93 29.11
N VAL A 8 19.48 -43.55 29.34
CA VAL A 8 18.23 -43.19 28.64
C VAL A 8 17.80 -41.75 28.99
N GLY A 9 17.92 -41.35 30.26
CA GLY A 9 17.62 -39.98 30.69
C GLY A 9 18.51 -38.94 30.01
N LEU A 10 19.81 -39.21 29.91
CA LEU A 10 20.75 -38.31 29.23
C LEU A 10 20.45 -38.20 27.74
N ILE A 11 20.16 -39.31 27.05
CA ILE A 11 19.80 -39.30 25.63
C ILE A 11 18.53 -38.47 25.41
N ALA A 12 17.49 -38.67 26.24
CA ALA A 12 16.26 -37.89 26.14
C ALA A 12 16.52 -36.38 26.33
N LEU A 13 17.34 -36.00 27.30
CA LEU A 13 17.69 -34.60 27.56
C LEU A 13 18.47 -33.98 26.40
N THR A 14 19.43 -34.70 25.82
CA THR A 14 20.17 -34.24 24.64
C THR A 14 19.29 -34.11 23.40
N ALA A 15 18.34 -35.03 23.18
CA ALA A 15 17.40 -34.96 22.06
C ALA A 15 16.47 -33.74 22.19
N VAL A 16 15.97 -33.45 23.41
CA VAL A 16 15.18 -32.24 23.69
C VAL A 16 16.02 -30.98 23.47
N GLY A 17 17.27 -30.95 23.93
CA GLY A 17 18.18 -29.83 23.72
C GLY A 17 18.47 -29.56 22.25
N ALA A 18 18.74 -30.61 21.46
CA ALA A 18 18.96 -30.51 20.02
C ALA A 18 17.71 -30.01 19.28
N TRP A 19 16.53 -30.47 19.66
CA TRP A 19 15.27 -30.00 19.08
C TRP A 19 15.00 -28.53 19.40
N LEU A 20 15.25 -28.08 20.64
CA LEU A 20 15.13 -26.67 21.04
C LEU A 20 16.13 -25.77 20.30
N ALA A 21 17.38 -26.21 20.13
CA ALA A 21 18.39 -25.47 19.36
C ALA A 21 17.99 -25.35 17.88
N TRP A 22 17.48 -26.42 17.28
CA TRP A 22 16.97 -26.41 15.91
C TRP A 22 15.74 -25.51 15.75
N ALA A 23 14.81 -25.53 16.72
CA ALA A 23 13.65 -24.65 16.74
C ALA A 23 14.06 -23.18 16.85
N ALA A 24 15.01 -22.86 17.75
CA ALA A 24 15.56 -21.52 17.91
C ALA A 24 16.30 -21.04 16.65
N TRP A 25 17.05 -21.91 15.97
CA TRP A 25 17.67 -21.60 14.68
C TRP A 25 16.61 -21.21 13.65
N ASN A 26 15.57 -22.02 13.47
CA ASN A 26 14.52 -21.74 12.48
C ASN A 26 13.77 -20.45 12.81
N ALA A 27 13.48 -20.20 14.09
CA ALA A 27 12.84 -18.98 14.54
C ALA A 27 13.73 -17.75 14.27
N ALA A 28 15.05 -17.86 14.49
CA ALA A 28 16.01 -16.80 14.20
C ALA A 28 16.08 -16.43 12.71
N HIS A 29 15.91 -17.41 11.81
CA HIS A 29 15.89 -17.20 10.36
C HIS A 29 14.51 -16.81 9.81
N GLY A 30 13.47 -16.78 10.64
CA GLY A 30 12.11 -16.42 10.21
C GLY A 30 11.49 -17.43 9.25
N TRP A 31 11.90 -18.69 9.27
CA TRP A 31 11.37 -19.70 8.35
C TRP A 31 10.05 -20.29 8.82
N VAL A 32 9.07 -20.28 7.92
CA VAL A 32 7.72 -20.80 8.16
C VAL A 32 7.52 -22.10 7.40
N THR A 33 6.96 -23.08 8.10
CA THR A 33 6.50 -24.36 7.53
C THR A 33 5.09 -24.59 8.04
N LEU A 34 4.11 -24.43 7.15
CA LEU A 34 2.71 -24.41 7.51
C LEU A 34 1.87 -25.07 6.42
N ASP A 35 1.01 -26.00 6.83
CA ASP A 35 -0.02 -26.62 5.99
C ASP A 35 -1.38 -26.37 6.66
N VAL A 36 -2.18 -25.50 6.05
CA VAL A 36 -3.51 -25.12 6.53
C VAL A 36 -4.47 -25.03 5.35
N ARG A 37 -5.71 -25.47 5.55
CA ARG A 37 -6.78 -25.39 4.57
C ARG A 37 -7.98 -24.72 5.20
N ASP A 38 -8.55 -23.75 4.50
CA ASP A 38 -9.77 -23.03 4.91
C ASP A 38 -9.73 -22.46 6.35
N MET A 39 -8.56 -22.01 6.79
CA MET A 39 -8.35 -21.56 8.17
C MET A 39 -8.51 -20.05 8.30
N ASP A 40 -9.15 -19.57 9.35
CA ASP A 40 -9.26 -18.14 9.64
C ASP A 40 -7.88 -17.47 9.72
N VAL A 41 -7.74 -16.32 9.06
CA VAL A 41 -6.48 -15.56 8.96
C VAL A 41 -5.83 -15.27 10.32
N ARG A 42 -6.62 -14.97 11.37
CA ARG A 42 -6.06 -14.69 12.71
C ARG A 42 -5.51 -15.95 13.36
N THR A 43 -6.10 -17.10 13.05
CA THR A 43 -5.61 -18.40 13.53
C THR A 43 -4.33 -18.81 12.81
N VAL A 44 -4.26 -18.54 11.50
CA VAL A 44 -3.03 -18.73 10.71
C VAL A 44 -1.90 -17.84 11.24
N CYS A 45 -2.12 -16.54 11.42
CA CYS A 45 -1.11 -15.63 11.98
C CYS A 45 -0.63 -16.09 13.36
N ARG A 46 -1.53 -16.48 14.27
CA ARG A 46 -1.15 -17.01 15.60
C ARG A 46 -0.29 -18.28 15.53
N LYS A 47 -0.50 -19.16 14.55
CA LYS A 47 0.37 -20.33 14.34
C LYS A 47 1.76 -19.90 13.87
N ILE A 48 1.83 -18.90 13.01
CA ILE A 48 3.09 -18.34 12.51
C ILE A 48 3.86 -17.66 13.66
N GLU A 49 3.20 -16.85 14.49
CA GLU A 49 3.83 -16.20 15.67
C GLU A 49 4.49 -17.22 16.60
N ARG A 50 3.82 -18.34 16.88
CA ARG A 50 4.39 -19.42 17.71
C ARG A 50 5.62 -20.08 17.08
N GLN A 51 5.67 -20.14 15.76
CA GLN A 51 6.78 -20.75 15.02
C GLN A 51 7.98 -19.81 14.88
N THR A 52 7.74 -18.52 14.62
CA THR A 52 8.79 -17.54 14.33
C THR A 52 9.20 -16.70 15.53
N TRP A 53 8.39 -16.69 16.60
CA TRP A 53 8.52 -15.79 17.75
C TRP A 53 8.52 -14.31 17.36
N LYS A 54 7.86 -13.98 16.25
CA LYS A 54 7.63 -12.61 15.80
C LYS A 54 6.18 -12.25 16.07
N ASP A 55 5.95 -11.04 16.57
CA ASP A 55 4.60 -10.53 16.83
C ASP A 55 3.93 -10.11 15.50
N ILE A 56 2.69 -10.55 15.27
CA ILE A 56 1.91 -10.31 14.05
C ILE A 56 0.51 -9.82 14.43
N HIS A 57 0.29 -8.51 14.33
CA HIS A 57 -1.00 -7.90 14.65
C HIS A 57 -1.93 -7.86 13.43
N VAL A 58 -3.09 -8.52 13.54
CA VAL A 58 -4.12 -8.54 12.48
C VAL A 58 -5.21 -7.52 12.80
N ALA A 59 -5.27 -6.43 12.01
CA ALA A 59 -6.26 -5.36 12.18
C ALA A 59 -7.71 -5.91 12.14
N PRO A 60 -8.69 -5.28 12.82
CA PRO A 60 -10.07 -5.77 12.89
C PRO A 60 -10.73 -5.90 11.50
N GLY A 61 -10.40 -5.03 10.56
CA GLY A 61 -10.93 -5.06 9.18
C GLY A 61 -10.37 -6.16 8.28
N VAL A 62 -9.40 -6.96 8.75
CA VAL A 62 -8.89 -8.11 7.99
C VAL A 62 -9.73 -9.34 8.35
N THR A 63 -10.45 -9.84 7.36
CA THR A 63 -11.29 -11.04 7.44
C THR A 63 -10.99 -11.92 6.23
N GLY A 64 -11.23 -13.22 6.35
CA GLY A 64 -11.00 -14.17 5.27
C GLY A 64 -10.41 -15.48 5.76
N LYS A 65 -10.55 -16.50 4.91
CA LYS A 65 -9.96 -17.82 5.14
C LYS A 65 -8.76 -18.00 4.22
N VAL A 66 -7.75 -18.71 4.73
CA VAL A 66 -6.47 -18.91 4.06
C VAL A 66 -6.28 -20.40 3.84
N THR A 67 -5.84 -20.74 2.63
CA THR A 67 -5.31 -22.07 2.29
C THR A 67 -3.86 -21.92 1.88
N LEU A 68 -2.95 -22.52 2.63
CA LEU A 68 -1.52 -22.33 2.47
C LEU A 68 -0.77 -23.63 2.77
N LYS A 69 0.11 -24.02 1.85
CA LYS A 69 1.05 -25.13 2.02
C LYS A 69 2.46 -24.66 1.68
N VAL A 70 3.24 -24.33 2.70
CA VAL A 70 4.60 -23.78 2.58
C VAL A 70 5.58 -24.58 3.43
N LYS A 71 6.81 -24.73 2.93
CA LYS A 71 7.89 -25.43 3.62
C LYS A 71 9.16 -24.57 3.55
N ARG A 72 9.65 -24.13 4.71
CA ARG A 72 10.85 -23.27 4.85
C ARG A 72 10.79 -22.02 3.97
N VAL A 73 9.67 -21.31 4.03
CA VAL A 73 9.48 -20.05 3.31
C VAL A 73 9.71 -18.88 4.28
N PRO A 74 10.40 -17.80 3.88
CA PRO A 74 10.54 -16.60 4.72
C PRO A 74 9.18 -16.07 5.18
N LEU A 75 9.13 -15.57 6.42
CA LEU A 75 7.91 -15.07 7.06
C LEU A 75 7.18 -14.06 6.17
N GLU A 76 7.91 -13.14 5.57
CA GLU A 76 7.38 -12.04 4.78
C GLU A 76 6.80 -12.50 3.45
N ALA A 77 7.42 -13.50 2.81
CA ALA A 77 6.84 -14.16 1.65
C ALA A 77 5.53 -14.89 2.01
N VAL A 78 5.46 -15.50 3.19
CA VAL A 78 4.22 -16.09 3.71
C VAL A 78 3.16 -15.00 3.99
N LEU A 79 3.54 -13.89 4.61
CA LEU A 79 2.64 -12.76 4.86
C LEU A 79 2.12 -12.13 3.57
N GLU A 80 2.92 -12.09 2.50
CA GLU A 80 2.48 -11.63 1.18
C GLU A 80 1.40 -12.54 0.58
N ILE A 81 1.59 -13.86 0.65
CA ILE A 81 0.59 -14.83 0.17
C ILE A 81 -0.72 -14.66 0.95
N ILE A 82 -0.63 -14.55 2.28
CA ILE A 82 -1.79 -14.32 3.15
C ILE A 82 -2.47 -12.99 2.80
N ALA A 83 -1.69 -11.93 2.61
CA ALA A 83 -2.18 -10.61 2.27
C ALA A 83 -2.96 -10.63 0.95
N THR A 84 -2.42 -11.33 -0.06
CA THR A 84 -3.05 -11.48 -1.37
C THR A 84 -4.36 -12.26 -1.30
N GLN A 85 -4.40 -13.38 -0.57
CA GLN A 85 -5.62 -14.19 -0.42
C GLN A 85 -6.75 -13.44 0.31
N THR A 86 -6.40 -12.60 1.28
CA THR A 86 -7.36 -11.88 2.13
C THR A 86 -7.67 -10.47 1.64
N GLY A 87 -7.08 -10.02 0.52
CA GLY A 87 -7.20 -8.64 0.06
C GLY A 87 -6.67 -7.62 1.08
N SER A 88 -5.72 -8.04 1.91
CA SER A 88 -5.07 -7.23 2.93
C SER A 88 -3.67 -6.82 2.48
N ARG A 89 -2.96 -6.07 3.31
CA ARG A 89 -1.57 -5.69 3.12
C ARG A 89 -0.81 -5.95 4.41
N TRP A 90 0.41 -6.44 4.33
CA TRP A 90 1.28 -6.53 5.49
C TRP A 90 2.31 -5.40 5.50
N THR A 91 2.83 -5.05 6.68
CA THR A 91 3.89 -4.06 6.84
C THR A 91 4.72 -4.43 8.07
N ALA A 92 6.04 -4.38 7.95
CA ALA A 92 6.94 -4.48 9.10
C ALA A 92 7.02 -3.11 9.78
N VAL A 93 6.74 -3.06 11.08
CA VAL A 93 6.74 -1.82 11.86
C VAL A 93 7.93 -1.85 12.82
N TYR A 94 8.73 -0.80 12.75
CA TYR A 94 9.94 -0.58 13.55
C TYR A 94 9.71 0.60 14.51
N PRO A 95 9.04 0.36 15.65
CA PRO A 95 8.91 1.37 16.69
C PRO A 95 10.27 1.77 17.26
N ILE A 96 10.52 3.08 17.40
CA ILE A 96 11.67 3.63 18.13
C ILE A 96 11.13 4.34 19.37
N TYR A 97 11.42 3.83 20.56
CA TYR A 97 10.75 4.21 21.81
C TYR A 97 11.72 4.35 22.97
N SER A 98 11.36 5.13 23.99
CA SER A 98 12.12 5.24 25.24
C SER A 98 11.80 4.09 26.20
N GLN A 99 10.51 3.82 26.40
CA GLN A 99 10.00 2.84 27.37
C GLN A 99 9.14 1.79 26.69
N LYS A 100 9.23 0.52 27.14
CA LYS A 100 8.43 -0.57 26.56
C LYS A 100 6.93 -0.38 26.80
N SER A 101 6.56 0.39 27.82
CA SER A 101 5.18 0.74 28.19
C SER A 101 4.44 1.59 27.15
N SER A 102 5.14 2.23 26.20
CA SER A 102 4.51 3.01 25.14
C SER A 102 4.16 2.18 23.89
N LEU A 103 4.66 0.94 23.76
CA LEU A 103 4.32 0.05 22.65
C LEU A 103 2.83 -0.35 22.59
N PRO A 104 2.15 -0.70 23.70
CA PRO A 104 0.72 -0.99 23.66
C PRO A 104 -0.13 0.17 23.13
N LEU A 105 0.30 1.41 23.38
CA LEU A 105 -0.35 2.61 22.83
C LEU A 105 -0.22 2.63 21.30
N LEU A 106 0.97 2.42 20.75
CA LEU A 106 1.16 2.30 19.28
C LEU A 106 0.32 1.15 18.70
N ILE A 107 0.33 -0.02 19.34
CA ILE A 107 -0.43 -1.18 18.85
C ILE A 107 -1.93 -0.86 18.83
N SER A 108 -2.47 -0.23 19.88
CA SER A 108 -3.88 0.17 19.92
C SER A 108 -4.24 1.15 18.78
N LEU A 109 -3.34 2.10 18.49
CA LEU A 109 -3.48 3.05 17.38
C LEU A 109 -3.46 2.35 16.02
N ILE A 110 -2.56 1.38 15.83
CA ILE A 110 -2.46 0.57 14.61
C ILE A 110 -3.74 -0.22 14.35
N MET A 111 -4.30 -0.77 15.43
CA MET A 111 -5.52 -1.56 15.43
C MET A 111 -6.79 -0.72 15.23
N GLY A 112 -6.66 0.61 15.11
CA GLY A 112 -7.78 1.52 14.84
C GLY A 112 -8.65 1.78 16.06
N GLN A 113 -8.15 1.56 17.27
CA GLN A 113 -8.88 1.94 18.49
C GLN A 113 -8.74 3.46 18.69
N PRO A 114 -9.84 4.22 18.69
CA PRO A 114 -9.79 5.64 18.97
C PRO A 114 -9.45 5.84 20.45
N ARG A 115 -8.29 6.43 20.72
CA ARG A 115 -7.93 7.01 22.01
C ARG A 115 -7.43 8.39 21.68
N ASP A 116 -8.30 9.37 21.88
CA ASP A 116 -8.04 10.81 21.99
C ASP A 116 -6.70 11.26 21.41
N GLU A 117 -6.79 11.87 20.23
CA GLU A 117 -5.68 12.36 19.41
C GLU A 117 -4.60 13.04 20.24
N THR A 118 -3.46 12.35 20.40
CA THR A 118 -2.12 12.90 20.14
C THR A 118 -1.09 11.84 20.52
N SER A 119 -0.83 10.94 19.57
CA SER A 119 0.48 10.84 18.90
C SER A 119 1.24 9.60 19.43
N TRP A 120 1.58 8.57 18.64
CA TRP A 120 2.74 8.46 17.72
C TRP A 120 2.40 8.99 16.33
N ALA A 121 2.67 10.29 16.20
CA ALA A 121 1.84 11.31 15.56
C ALA A 121 0.92 10.78 14.45
N SER A 122 -0.29 10.39 14.86
CA SER A 122 -1.41 9.90 14.04
C SER A 122 -0.98 8.87 12.98
N TRP A 123 -0.21 7.87 13.43
CA TRP A 123 0.39 6.79 12.63
C TRP A 123 0.98 7.32 11.32
N ARG A 124 1.70 8.43 11.48
CA ARG A 124 2.22 9.38 10.48
C ARG A 124 1.53 9.32 9.13
N ASN A 125 0.26 9.69 9.23
CA ASN A 125 -0.63 10.31 8.25
C ASN A 125 -0.77 9.55 6.91
N ARG A 126 -1.11 8.26 7.05
CA ARG A 126 -1.73 7.35 6.05
C ARG A 126 -2.32 8.10 4.84
N PRO A 127 -1.75 7.91 3.64
CA PRO A 127 -2.13 6.72 2.91
C PRO A 127 -0.90 5.90 2.59
N THR A 128 -0.90 4.67 3.09
CA THR A 128 -0.18 3.53 2.52
C THR A 128 -0.78 3.21 1.13
N GLY A 129 -0.62 4.18 0.22
CA GLY A 129 -1.27 4.32 -1.09
C GLY A 129 -0.44 5.11 -2.12
N PHE A 130 0.84 5.41 -1.84
CA PHE A 130 1.76 5.86 -2.89
C PHE A 130 2.47 4.64 -3.47
N GLY A 131 1.90 4.09 -4.55
CA GLY A 131 2.56 3.03 -5.32
C GLY A 131 1.69 1.90 -5.86
N GLY A 132 0.36 2.04 -5.95
CA GLY A 132 -0.48 1.14 -6.77
C GLY A 132 -0.24 1.27 -8.29
N GLY A 133 0.94 1.74 -8.69
CA GLY A 133 1.45 1.60 -10.04
C GLY A 133 2.36 0.38 -10.09
N PRO A 134 2.52 -0.26 -11.24
CA PRO A 134 3.30 -1.50 -11.40
C PRO A 134 4.81 -1.35 -11.08
N PHE A 135 5.27 -0.17 -10.66
CA PHE A 135 6.65 0.12 -10.25
C PHE A 135 6.95 -0.12 -8.77
N ALA A 136 5.96 -0.10 -7.88
CA ALA A 136 6.26 -0.32 -6.47
C ALA A 136 6.60 -1.79 -6.19
N GLU A 137 6.31 -2.71 -7.12
CA GLU A 137 6.45 -4.16 -6.95
C GLU A 137 7.89 -4.68 -7.11
N ALA A 138 8.70 -4.01 -7.92
CA ALA A 138 10.06 -4.45 -8.26
C ALA A 138 11.13 -4.13 -7.20
N LEU A 139 10.84 -3.29 -6.20
CA LEU A 139 11.80 -2.86 -5.16
C LEU A 139 11.59 -3.57 -3.81
N ARG A 140 11.05 -4.80 -3.80
CA ARG A 140 10.37 -5.36 -2.60
C ARG A 140 11.05 -6.53 -1.88
N ASN A 141 12.31 -6.87 -2.18
CA ASN A 141 12.99 -7.99 -1.51
C ASN A 141 13.79 -7.55 -0.26
N GLU A 142 13.71 -8.35 0.82
CA GLU A 142 14.30 -8.16 2.16
C GLU A 142 15.80 -7.83 2.21
N ASN A 143 16.54 -8.14 1.16
CA ASN A 143 17.98 -7.90 1.09
C ASN A 143 18.31 -6.57 0.39
N GLN A 144 17.42 -5.58 0.45
CA GLN A 144 17.79 -4.23 0.05
C GLN A 144 18.74 -3.65 1.09
N LEU A 145 20.02 -3.72 0.72
CA LEU A 145 21.09 -3.00 1.38
C LEU A 145 20.78 -1.51 1.25
N VAL A 146 20.66 -0.84 2.39
CA VAL A 146 20.36 0.58 2.51
C VAL A 146 21.68 1.34 2.56
N THR A 147 21.87 2.23 1.59
CA THR A 147 22.96 3.20 1.58
C THR A 147 22.37 4.59 1.73
N LEU A 148 22.67 5.26 2.85
CA LEU A 148 22.05 6.52 3.24
C LEU A 148 22.99 7.31 4.13
N GLN A 149 23.17 8.59 3.82
CA GLN A 149 23.92 9.54 4.64
C GLN A 149 23.01 10.70 5.06
N ILE A 150 22.83 10.85 6.37
CA ILE A 150 22.05 11.92 7.00
C ILE A 150 22.93 12.60 8.04
N GLN A 151 22.96 13.93 8.04
CA GLN A 151 23.75 14.71 9.01
C GLN A 151 22.90 15.82 9.60
N GLY A 152 22.84 15.90 10.93
CA GLY A 152 22.18 16.98 11.66
C GLY A 152 20.68 17.09 11.36
N ARG A 153 19.98 15.97 11.14
CA ARG A 153 18.52 15.95 10.92
C ARG A 153 17.81 15.34 12.11
N ASP A 154 16.54 15.65 12.28
CA ASP A 154 15.72 15.05 13.33
C ASP A 154 15.45 13.55 13.08
N VAL A 155 15.11 12.83 14.16
CA VAL A 155 14.81 11.39 14.11
C VAL A 155 13.63 11.09 13.19
N GLU A 156 12.66 12.00 13.08
CA GLU A 156 11.48 11.78 12.24
C GLU A 156 11.80 11.80 10.75
N PHE A 157 12.65 12.74 10.33
CA PHE A 157 13.20 12.84 8.98
C PHE A 157 14.00 11.60 8.64
N ALA A 158 14.87 11.15 9.56
CA ALA A 158 15.66 9.95 9.34
C ALA A 158 14.79 8.69 9.24
N ALA A 159 13.77 8.55 10.10
CA ALA A 159 12.80 7.48 10.02
C ALA A 159 12.00 7.50 8.70
N LEU A 160 11.58 8.68 8.24
CA LEU A 160 10.88 8.85 6.97
C LEU A 160 11.78 8.52 5.77
N ALA A 161 13.04 8.94 5.80
CA ALA A 161 14.01 8.65 4.76
C ALA A 161 14.27 7.14 4.65
N LEU A 162 14.50 6.47 5.78
CA LEU A 162 14.68 5.01 5.83
C LEU A 162 13.42 4.25 5.36
N GLY A 163 12.23 4.73 5.72
CA GLY A 163 10.96 4.13 5.29
C GLY A 163 10.74 4.14 3.77
N ARG A 164 11.55 4.89 3.00
CA ARG A 164 11.51 4.87 1.53
C ARG A 164 12.28 3.70 0.90
N PHE A 165 13.17 3.06 1.67
CA PHE A 165 14.02 1.96 1.18
C PHE A 165 13.42 0.56 1.41
N GLY A 166 12.18 0.43 1.90
CA GLY A 166 11.57 -0.88 2.06
C GLY A 166 10.11 -0.87 2.51
N ARG A 167 9.52 -2.07 2.65
CA ARG A 167 8.18 -2.30 3.25
C ARG A 167 8.19 -2.17 4.79
N ALA A 168 8.95 -1.21 5.27
CA ALA A 168 9.20 -0.96 6.67
C ALA A 168 8.65 0.41 7.05
N GLN A 169 7.85 0.46 8.10
CA GLN A 169 7.41 1.71 8.68
C GLN A 169 8.17 1.95 9.98
N ILE A 170 9.00 2.98 9.99
CA ILE A 170 9.80 3.34 11.16
C ILE A 170 9.05 4.44 11.90
N VAL A 171 8.70 4.18 13.16
CA VAL A 171 7.81 5.04 13.94
C VAL A 171 8.52 5.46 15.21
N PRO A 172 9.21 6.61 15.22
CA PRO A 172 9.68 7.19 16.47
C PRO A 172 8.50 7.64 17.35
N GLU A 173 8.62 7.36 18.64
CA GLU A 173 7.82 7.92 19.73
C GLU A 173 7.89 9.45 19.71
N ASN A 174 6.79 10.12 20.07
CA ASN A 174 6.78 11.59 20.00
C ASN A 174 7.76 12.20 20.99
N GLY A 175 8.22 13.40 20.66
CA GLY A 175 9.26 14.08 21.42
C GLY A 175 10.65 13.52 21.17
N ALA A 176 10.84 12.66 20.16
CA ALA A 176 12.16 12.28 19.66
C ALA A 176 12.77 13.43 18.80
N THR A 177 13.19 14.51 19.45
CA THR A 177 13.74 15.72 18.80
C THR A 177 15.27 15.69 18.63
N ASN A 178 15.92 14.56 18.95
CA ASN A 178 17.37 14.43 18.87
C ASN A 178 17.84 14.57 17.41
N LEU A 179 18.88 15.36 17.18
CA LEU A 179 19.56 15.39 15.90
C LEU A 179 20.39 14.10 15.74
N VAL A 180 20.36 13.51 14.55
CA VAL A 180 21.07 12.28 14.23
C VAL A 180 22.05 12.48 13.07
N TRP A 181 23.17 11.77 13.17
CA TRP A 181 24.18 11.63 12.14
C TRP A 181 24.27 10.15 11.82
N LEU A 182 23.80 9.78 10.63
CA LEU A 182 23.68 8.41 10.20
C LEU A 182 24.47 8.24 8.90
N LYS A 183 25.39 7.28 8.87
CA LYS A 183 26.10 6.88 7.66
C LYS A 183 25.93 5.37 7.51
N LEU A 184 25.07 4.97 6.59
CA LEU A 184 24.80 3.59 6.24
C LEU A 184 25.46 3.28 4.90
N ASP A 185 26.32 2.27 4.90
CA ASP A 185 26.97 1.74 3.71
C ASP A 185 26.52 0.28 3.57
N ASN A 186 25.54 0.03 2.68
CA ASN A 186 24.97 -1.29 2.45
C ASN A 186 24.42 -2.00 3.71
N ALA A 187 23.74 -1.28 4.60
CA ALA A 187 23.19 -1.85 5.84
C ALA A 187 21.84 -2.54 5.59
N THR A 188 21.56 -3.64 6.27
CA THR A 188 20.19 -4.21 6.26
C THR A 188 19.21 -3.26 6.97
N MET A 189 17.90 -3.40 6.69
CA MET A 189 16.89 -2.55 7.36
C MET A 189 16.94 -2.64 8.90
N PRO A 190 17.10 -3.82 9.53
CA PRO A 190 17.29 -3.92 10.97
C PRO A 190 18.54 -3.19 11.48
N GLU A 191 19.67 -3.32 10.80
CA GLU A 191 20.92 -2.61 11.15
C GLU A 191 20.76 -1.09 11.02
N ALA A 192 20.10 -0.64 9.97
CA ALA A 192 19.80 0.78 9.75
C ALA A 192 18.93 1.37 10.88
N VAL A 193 17.87 0.66 11.26
CA VAL A 193 17.00 1.04 12.39
C VAL A 193 17.76 1.01 13.71
N GLU A 194 18.60 0.00 13.92
CA GLU A 194 19.42 -0.10 15.13
C GLU A 194 20.37 1.10 15.25
N GLN A 195 21.07 1.46 14.17
CA GLN A 195 21.95 2.63 14.18
C GLN A 195 21.18 3.93 14.43
N LEU A 196 19.99 4.10 13.81
CA LEU A 196 19.12 5.23 14.07
C LEU A 196 18.68 5.29 15.55
N ALA A 197 18.25 4.15 16.11
CA ALA A 197 17.81 4.06 17.50
C ALA A 197 18.96 4.37 18.48
N ARG A 198 20.17 3.85 18.21
CA ARG A 198 21.38 4.16 18.98
C ARG A 198 21.72 5.65 18.92
N ALA A 199 21.70 6.26 17.74
CA ALA A 199 21.94 7.70 17.58
C ALA A 199 20.88 8.55 18.31
N ALA A 200 19.62 8.12 18.28
CA ALA A 200 18.52 8.75 19.00
C ALA A 200 18.52 8.49 20.51
N LYS A 201 19.40 7.62 21.04
CA LYS A 201 19.38 7.14 22.43
C LYS A 201 18.02 6.52 22.81
N ARG A 202 17.45 5.72 21.91
CA ARG A 202 16.16 5.05 22.07
C ARG A 202 16.32 3.54 21.86
N LYS A 203 15.32 2.79 22.32
CA LYS A 203 15.18 1.36 22.06
C LYS A 203 14.36 1.17 20.79
N TRP A 204 14.49 0.00 20.18
CA TRP A 204 13.67 -0.38 19.05
C TRP A 204 13.20 -1.83 19.17
N THR A 205 12.16 -2.19 18.42
CA THR A 205 11.73 -3.58 18.22
C THR A 205 11.16 -3.70 16.81
N VAL A 206 10.76 -4.90 16.40
CA VAL A 206 10.05 -5.15 15.15
C VAL A 206 8.80 -5.98 15.42
N PHE A 207 7.71 -5.63 14.76
CA PHE A 207 6.51 -6.47 14.68
C PHE A 207 5.84 -6.28 13.32
N TYR A 208 5.01 -7.23 12.91
CA TYR A 208 4.31 -7.19 11.64
C TYR A 208 2.85 -6.81 11.86
N VAL A 209 2.27 -6.14 10.87
CA VAL A 209 0.86 -5.75 10.91
C VAL A 209 0.19 -6.16 9.61
N LEU A 210 -0.96 -6.81 9.69
CA LEU A 210 -1.84 -7.09 8.57
C LEU A 210 -3.02 -6.11 8.61
N GLN A 211 -3.14 -5.26 7.59
CA GLN A 211 -4.14 -4.20 7.49
C GLN A 211 -5.08 -4.44 6.30
N PRO A 212 -6.36 -4.03 6.38
CA PRO A 212 -7.25 -4.14 5.23
C PRO A 212 -6.68 -3.40 4.03
N GLY A 213 -6.75 -4.02 2.85
CA GLY A 213 -6.35 -3.38 1.61
C GLY A 213 -7.29 -2.23 1.27
N TRP A 214 -6.78 -1.24 0.52
CA TRP A 214 -7.54 -0.06 0.10
C TRP A 214 -8.85 -0.42 -0.64
N PHE A 215 -8.84 -1.52 -1.39
CA PHE A 215 -10.02 -2.03 -2.11
C PHE A 215 -10.89 -2.99 -1.28
N GLY A 216 -10.38 -3.46 -0.14
CA GLY A 216 -11.05 -4.46 0.71
C GLY A 216 -12.34 -3.96 1.35
N GLY A 217 -12.48 -2.63 1.54
CA GLY A 217 -13.71 -2.04 2.08
C GLY A 217 -14.87 -1.92 1.09
N ARG A 218 -14.62 -2.00 -0.24
CA ARG A 218 -15.68 -1.79 -1.25
C ARG A 218 -16.28 -3.07 -1.84
N ARG A 219 -15.67 -4.25 -1.64
CA ARG A 219 -16.24 -5.51 -2.15
C ARG A 219 -17.09 -6.28 -1.16
N GLN A 220 -17.06 -5.95 0.13
CA GLN A 220 -17.80 -6.70 1.15
C GLN A 220 -19.32 -6.42 1.16
N TRP A 221 -19.79 -5.38 0.45
CA TRP A 221 -21.22 -5.12 0.28
C TRP A 221 -21.92 -6.12 -0.67
N ALA A 222 -21.19 -6.78 -1.57
CA ALA A 222 -21.79 -7.60 -2.64
C ALA A 222 -21.75 -9.12 -2.39
N SER A 223 -21.31 -9.59 -1.21
CA SER A 223 -21.25 -11.03 -0.90
C SER A 223 -22.15 -11.43 0.28
N ARG A 224 -23.18 -10.63 0.58
CA ARG A 224 -24.23 -11.04 1.53
C ARG A 224 -25.36 -11.85 0.89
N GLU A 225 -25.23 -12.24 -0.39
CA GLU A 225 -26.16 -13.16 -1.04
C GLU A 225 -25.39 -14.23 -1.82
N GLY A 226 -25.56 -15.49 -1.40
CA GLY A 226 -25.45 -16.67 -2.25
C GLY A 226 -24.14 -17.43 -2.21
N THR A 227 -23.96 -18.34 -1.25
CA THR A 227 -23.89 -19.79 -1.50
C THR A 227 -23.67 -20.57 -0.21
N ASP A 228 -24.75 -20.78 0.53
CA ASP A 228 -24.87 -21.97 1.36
C ASP A 228 -25.12 -23.18 0.44
N THR A 229 -24.11 -24.01 0.25
CA THR A 229 -24.29 -25.39 -0.21
C THR A 229 -24.39 -26.27 1.04
N ASN A 230 -25.55 -26.20 1.71
CA ASN A 230 -26.18 -27.24 2.54
C ASN A 230 -27.04 -26.60 3.65
N SER A 231 -28.24 -26.15 3.30
CA SER A 231 -29.33 -26.10 4.28
C SER A 231 -30.65 -26.31 3.58
N VAL A 232 -31.35 -27.33 4.08
CA VAL A 232 -32.67 -27.79 3.67
C VAL A 232 -33.71 -26.67 3.81
N ALA A 233 -34.65 -26.67 2.86
CA ALA A 233 -35.74 -25.73 2.71
C ALA A 233 -36.60 -25.56 3.97
N VAL A 234 -36.86 -24.30 4.36
CA VAL A 234 -38.13 -23.86 4.96
C VAL A 234 -38.48 -22.50 4.38
N ALA A 235 -39.71 -22.40 3.86
CA ALA A 235 -40.27 -21.23 3.21
C ALA A 235 -40.81 -20.18 4.20
N THR A 236 -41.10 -19.00 3.63
CA THR A 236 -41.92 -17.86 4.13
C THR A 236 -41.32 -16.99 5.24
N ASN A 237 -40.97 -15.74 4.94
CA ASN A 237 -41.94 -14.63 4.94
C ASN A 237 -41.37 -13.29 4.43
N THR A 238 -42.29 -12.49 3.90
CA THR A 238 -42.17 -11.16 3.29
C THR A 238 -41.92 -10.05 4.32
N ASN A 239 -40.93 -9.18 4.08
CA ASN A 239 -41.02 -7.71 4.27
C ASN A 239 -39.68 -7.03 3.92
N GLN A 240 -39.64 -6.36 2.76
CA GLN A 240 -38.59 -5.42 2.39
C GLN A 240 -38.85 -4.08 3.09
N SER A 241 -37.91 -3.64 3.93
CA SER A 241 -37.81 -2.25 4.37
C SER A 241 -36.55 -1.62 3.76
N THR A 242 -36.77 -0.62 2.91
CA THR A 242 -35.79 0.36 2.44
C THR A 242 -35.18 1.11 3.63
N GLN A 243 -33.93 0.78 3.99
CA GLN A 243 -33.20 1.54 5.01
C GLN A 243 -31.97 2.21 4.38
N ALA A 244 -32.03 3.55 4.35
CA ALA A 244 -30.99 4.44 3.87
C ALA A 244 -29.70 4.22 4.67
N GLY A 245 -28.62 3.87 3.96
CA GLY A 245 -27.28 3.76 4.53
C GLY A 245 -26.63 5.14 4.77
N PRO A 246 -25.73 5.25 5.76
CA PRO A 246 -25.10 6.51 6.16
C PRO A 246 -24.15 7.09 5.07
N PRO A 247 -23.91 8.42 5.09
CA PRO A 247 -23.17 9.13 4.05
C PRO A 247 -21.69 8.73 4.01
N MET A 248 -21.20 8.42 2.80
CA MET A 248 -19.80 8.03 2.58
C MET A 248 -18.82 9.22 2.58
N PRO A 249 -17.61 9.08 3.15
CA PRO A 249 -16.56 10.10 3.14
C PRO A 249 -15.92 10.28 1.74
N PRO A 250 -15.25 11.43 1.49
CA PRO A 250 -14.89 11.91 0.16
C PRO A 250 -13.70 11.18 -0.47
N PHE A 251 -13.87 10.74 -1.71
CA PHE A 251 -12.80 10.25 -2.57
C PHE A 251 -12.50 11.26 -3.68
N MET A 252 -11.22 11.48 -3.94
CA MET A 252 -10.66 12.42 -4.89
C MET A 252 -11.25 12.29 -6.30
N GLY A 253 -11.60 13.44 -6.87
CA GLY A 253 -12.23 13.57 -8.17
C GLY A 253 -11.31 13.19 -9.32
N GLY A 254 -11.73 12.18 -10.09
CA GLY A 254 -11.52 12.22 -11.53
C GLY A 254 -12.31 13.38 -12.13
N PRO A 255 -11.87 13.96 -13.28
CA PRO A 255 -12.52 15.12 -13.92
C PRO A 255 -13.96 14.88 -14.40
N PHE A 256 -14.54 13.70 -14.14
CA PHE A 256 -15.90 13.31 -14.52
C PHE A 256 -16.76 12.84 -13.33
N GLY A 257 -16.34 13.12 -12.09
CA GLY A 257 -17.16 12.89 -10.90
C GLY A 257 -18.35 13.86 -10.85
N ALA A 258 -19.39 13.59 -11.62
CA ALA A 258 -20.62 14.36 -11.61
C ALA A 258 -21.29 14.25 -10.22
N GLY A 259 -21.42 15.37 -9.52
CA GLY A 259 -22.38 15.51 -8.42
C GLY A 259 -21.86 15.89 -7.04
N ARG A 260 -20.55 16.09 -6.82
CA ARG A 260 -20.09 16.72 -5.58
C ARG A 260 -19.89 18.21 -5.80
N GLU A 261 -20.79 19.02 -5.24
CA GLU A 261 -20.60 20.47 -5.17
C GLU A 261 -19.27 20.74 -4.44
N GLN A 262 -18.32 21.36 -5.14
CA GLN A 262 -17.10 21.84 -4.52
C GLN A 262 -17.47 22.91 -3.49
N THR A 263 -16.86 22.86 -2.31
CA THR A 263 -17.07 23.90 -1.30
C THR A 263 -16.59 25.25 -1.85
N PRO A 264 -17.19 26.38 -1.42
CA PRO A 264 -16.71 27.71 -1.83
C PRO A 264 -15.21 27.92 -1.60
N GLU A 265 -14.67 27.36 -0.51
CA GLU A 265 -13.24 27.41 -0.18
C GLU A 265 -12.39 26.62 -1.18
N GLN A 266 -12.84 25.45 -1.62
CA GLN A 266 -12.13 24.67 -2.65
C GLN A 266 -12.13 25.39 -4.01
N LYS A 267 -13.24 26.06 -4.36
CA LYS A 267 -13.32 26.87 -5.58
C LYS A 267 -12.34 28.04 -5.53
N ALA A 268 -12.31 28.77 -4.41
CA ALA A 268 -11.38 29.89 -4.21
C ALA A 268 -9.91 29.43 -4.25
N ALA A 269 -9.59 28.29 -3.63
CA ALA A 269 -8.24 27.74 -3.67
C ALA A 269 -7.81 27.31 -5.10
N GLN A 270 -8.74 26.72 -5.86
CA GLN A 270 -8.51 26.34 -7.26
C GLN A 270 -8.31 27.57 -8.16
N GLU A 271 -9.11 28.62 -7.97
CA GLU A 271 -8.99 29.89 -8.68
C GLU A 271 -7.65 30.57 -8.39
N LYS A 272 -7.22 30.61 -7.12
CA LYS A 272 -5.91 31.16 -6.74
C LYS A 272 -4.73 30.40 -7.38
N GLN A 273 -4.81 29.07 -7.47
CA GLN A 273 -3.78 28.26 -8.14
C GLN A 273 -3.75 28.53 -9.65
N TRP A 274 -4.90 28.76 -10.26
CA TRP A 274 -5.02 29.09 -11.68
C TRP A 274 -4.43 30.47 -11.99
N GLU A 275 -4.76 31.48 -11.18
CA GLU A 275 -4.19 32.83 -11.30
C GLU A 275 -2.66 32.82 -11.16
N ALA A 276 -2.14 32.04 -10.21
CA ALA A 276 -0.69 31.87 -10.04
C ALA A 276 -0.03 31.23 -11.28
N GLN A 277 -0.70 30.27 -11.93
CA GLN A 277 -0.21 29.70 -13.20
C GLN A 277 -0.23 30.74 -14.31
N LEU A 278 -1.34 31.47 -14.49
CA LEU A 278 -1.45 32.53 -15.48
C LEU A 278 -0.36 33.60 -15.31
N ALA A 279 0.00 33.95 -14.07
CA ALA A 279 1.08 34.90 -13.80
C ALA A 279 2.46 34.45 -14.33
N THR A 280 2.70 33.14 -14.43
CA THR A 280 3.96 32.57 -14.97
C THR A 280 3.92 32.28 -16.47
N THR A 281 2.72 32.21 -17.06
CA THR A 281 2.51 31.90 -18.47
C THR A 281 2.80 33.13 -19.35
N PRO A 282 3.38 32.99 -20.56
CA PRO A 282 3.57 34.10 -21.50
C PRO A 282 2.23 34.77 -21.88
N PRO A 283 2.22 36.08 -22.22
CA PRO A 283 0.98 36.85 -22.42
C PRO A 283 0.06 36.28 -23.51
N GLU A 284 0.61 35.74 -24.60
CA GLU A 284 -0.17 35.11 -25.68
C GLU A 284 -0.90 33.83 -25.21
N GLN A 285 -0.24 33.01 -24.39
CA GLN A 285 -0.84 31.78 -23.83
C GLN A 285 -1.86 32.07 -22.73
N ARG A 286 -1.75 33.21 -22.02
CA ARG A 286 -2.75 33.63 -21.02
C ARG A 286 -4.12 33.85 -21.64
N GLN A 287 -4.17 34.48 -22.81
CA GLN A 287 -5.43 34.74 -23.51
C GLN A 287 -6.10 33.43 -23.95
N GLN A 288 -5.33 32.49 -24.50
CA GLN A 288 -5.86 31.15 -24.86
C GLN A 288 -6.35 30.38 -23.63
N ALA A 289 -5.62 30.43 -22.52
CA ALA A 289 -6.00 29.77 -21.28
C ALA A 289 -7.29 30.37 -20.67
N GLN A 290 -7.43 31.70 -20.70
CA GLN A 290 -8.66 32.40 -20.27
C GLN A 290 -9.85 32.03 -21.17
N ALA A 291 -9.69 32.11 -22.49
CA ALA A 291 -10.74 31.74 -23.44
C ALA A 291 -11.22 30.29 -23.25
N MET A 292 -10.29 29.36 -22.99
CA MET A 292 -10.65 27.97 -22.72
C MET A 292 -11.36 27.79 -21.37
N ARG A 293 -11.02 28.58 -20.34
CA ARG A 293 -11.74 28.58 -19.06
C ARG A 293 -13.17 29.05 -19.26
N ASP A 294 -13.37 30.18 -19.93
CA ASP A 294 -14.69 30.76 -20.19
C ASP A 294 -15.56 29.79 -20.99
N GLN A 295 -14.97 29.14 -22.01
CA GLN A 295 -15.64 28.10 -22.79
C GLN A 295 -16.04 26.90 -21.91
N MET A 296 -15.18 26.46 -21.01
CA MET A 296 -15.48 25.35 -20.10
C MET A 296 -16.53 25.72 -19.04
N GLU A 297 -16.56 26.96 -18.58
CA GLU A 297 -17.59 27.47 -17.68
C GLU A 297 -18.95 27.55 -18.38
N GLN A 298 -18.99 27.99 -19.65
CA GLN A 298 -20.19 27.92 -20.49
C GLN A 298 -20.68 26.47 -20.65
N ILE A 299 -19.79 25.52 -20.98
CA ILE A 299 -20.18 24.10 -21.11
C ILE A 299 -20.70 23.54 -19.78
N ARG A 300 -20.13 23.96 -18.65
CA ARG A 300 -20.58 23.53 -17.32
C ARG A 300 -21.94 24.08 -16.93
N SER A 301 -22.31 25.27 -17.39
CA SER A 301 -23.63 25.86 -17.11
C SER A 301 -24.75 25.26 -17.97
N LEU A 302 -24.42 24.63 -19.10
CA LEU A 302 -25.40 23.93 -19.94
C LEU A 302 -26.07 22.75 -19.20
N PRO A 303 -27.33 22.42 -19.55
CA PRO A 303 -28.00 21.19 -19.13
C PRO A 303 -27.17 19.93 -19.45
N PRO A 304 -27.36 18.81 -18.72
CA PRO A 304 -26.52 17.61 -18.87
C PRO A 304 -26.44 17.04 -20.30
N GLU A 305 -27.52 17.12 -21.08
CA GLU A 305 -27.55 16.61 -22.45
C GLU A 305 -26.77 17.52 -23.41
N GLU A 306 -27.05 18.83 -23.37
CA GLU A 306 -26.34 19.84 -24.17
C GLU A 306 -24.85 19.89 -23.81
N ARG A 307 -24.51 19.70 -22.54
CA ARG A 307 -23.12 19.59 -22.08
C ARG A 307 -22.38 18.45 -22.77
N ARG A 308 -23.01 17.28 -22.93
CA ARG A 308 -22.39 16.13 -23.64
C ARG A 308 -22.16 16.47 -25.11
N ALA A 309 -23.15 17.07 -25.77
CA ALA A 309 -23.02 17.49 -27.16
C ALA A 309 -21.91 18.55 -27.33
N ALA A 310 -21.84 19.53 -26.44
CA ALA A 310 -20.81 20.57 -26.45
C ALA A 310 -19.40 19.99 -26.22
N PHE A 311 -19.25 19.01 -25.31
CA PHE A 311 -17.99 18.29 -25.15
C PHE A 311 -17.61 17.48 -26.39
N GLN A 312 -18.59 16.88 -27.08
CA GLN A 312 -18.34 16.14 -28.31
C GLN A 312 -17.90 17.06 -29.44
N ALA A 313 -18.54 18.23 -29.59
CA ALA A 313 -18.14 19.26 -30.54
C ALA A 313 -16.74 19.81 -30.24
N LEU A 314 -16.43 20.05 -28.97
CA LEU A 314 -15.10 20.48 -28.53
C LEU A 314 -14.03 19.41 -28.85
N ALA A 315 -14.34 18.13 -28.63
CA ALA A 315 -13.45 17.02 -28.97
C ALA A 315 -13.21 16.86 -30.49
N GLN A 316 -14.14 17.33 -31.32
CA GLN A 316 -14.00 17.36 -32.78
C GLN A 316 -13.23 18.59 -33.28
N ASN A 317 -13.03 19.62 -32.46
CA ASN A 317 -12.28 20.81 -32.86
C ASN A 317 -10.78 20.46 -33.06
N PRO A 318 -10.20 20.70 -34.25
CA PRO A 318 -8.80 20.37 -34.54
C PRO A 318 -7.80 21.10 -33.63
N GLU A 319 -8.09 22.33 -33.20
CA GLU A 319 -7.21 23.06 -32.27
C GLU A 319 -7.19 22.40 -30.89
N PHE A 320 -8.36 21.97 -30.40
CA PHE A 320 -8.45 21.25 -29.14
C PHE A 320 -7.74 19.89 -29.22
N GLN A 321 -7.85 19.19 -30.35
CA GLN A 321 -7.11 17.96 -30.59
C GLN A 321 -5.60 18.18 -30.60
N GLN A 322 -5.11 19.24 -31.24
CA GLN A 322 -3.69 19.61 -31.23
C GLN A 322 -3.21 19.95 -29.83
N MET A 323 -3.98 20.74 -29.08
CA MET A 323 -3.65 21.09 -27.69
C MET A 323 -3.59 19.84 -26.80
N MET A 324 -4.58 18.94 -26.91
CA MET A 324 -4.57 17.66 -26.19
C MET A 324 -3.38 16.79 -26.61
N HIS A 325 -3.03 16.78 -27.89
CA HIS A 325 -1.86 16.06 -28.39
C HIS A 325 -0.56 16.63 -27.82
N GLN A 326 -0.37 17.96 -27.83
CA GLN A 326 0.78 18.63 -27.24
C GLN A 326 0.87 18.37 -25.72
N ARG A 327 -0.25 18.45 -25.00
CA ARG A 327 -0.29 18.15 -23.56
C ARG A 327 0.06 16.68 -23.30
N MET A 328 -0.46 15.77 -24.12
CA MET A 328 -0.16 14.35 -24.02
C MET A 328 1.32 14.08 -24.34
N GLN A 329 1.90 14.72 -25.36
CA GLN A 329 3.33 14.67 -25.66
C GLN A 329 4.18 15.29 -24.54
N GLY A 330 3.73 16.37 -23.91
CA GLY A 330 4.39 16.99 -22.74
C GLY A 330 4.39 16.06 -21.53
N MET A 331 3.26 15.40 -21.25
CA MET A 331 3.18 14.36 -20.22
C MET A 331 4.07 13.16 -20.57
N MET A 332 4.02 12.65 -21.79
CA MET A 332 4.87 11.52 -22.20
C MET A 332 6.36 11.88 -22.15
N SER A 333 6.74 13.07 -22.62
CA SER A 333 8.14 13.52 -22.65
C SER A 333 8.69 13.80 -21.26
N SER A 334 7.93 14.42 -20.35
CA SER A 334 8.34 14.57 -18.94
C SER A 334 8.50 13.21 -18.25
N VAL A 335 7.60 12.28 -18.55
CA VAL A 335 7.66 10.90 -18.06
C VAL A 335 8.82 10.10 -18.67
N ILE A 336 9.34 10.48 -19.84
CA ILE A 336 10.55 9.91 -20.45
C ILE A 336 11.81 10.56 -19.87
N LYS A 337 11.87 11.90 -19.84
CA LYS A 337 13.01 12.68 -19.34
C LYS A 337 13.34 12.38 -17.89
N ASN A 338 12.33 12.18 -17.05
CA ASN A 338 12.50 11.88 -15.63
C ASN A 338 12.60 10.37 -15.32
N SER A 339 12.57 9.50 -16.33
CA SER A 339 12.69 8.06 -16.13
C SER A 339 14.09 7.57 -16.44
N THR A 340 14.62 6.69 -15.57
CA THR A 340 15.92 6.04 -15.76
C THR A 340 15.87 5.08 -16.97
N PRO A 341 17.02 4.72 -17.58
CA PRO A 341 17.08 3.76 -18.69
C PRO A 341 16.34 2.44 -18.38
N GLU A 342 16.43 1.94 -17.15
CA GLU A 342 15.81 0.70 -16.70
C GLU A 342 14.29 0.82 -16.67
N GLN A 343 13.75 1.95 -16.17
CA GLN A 343 12.32 2.23 -16.16
C GLN A 343 11.73 2.33 -17.57
N ARG A 344 12.52 2.77 -18.56
CA ARG A 344 12.11 2.80 -19.96
C ARG A 344 11.98 1.39 -20.53
N VAL A 345 12.92 0.51 -20.22
CA VAL A 345 12.87 -0.91 -20.65
C VAL A 345 11.66 -1.61 -20.03
N GLU A 346 11.41 -1.42 -18.74
CA GLU A 346 10.25 -1.98 -18.02
C GLU A 346 8.92 -1.53 -18.66
N ARG A 347 8.79 -0.23 -18.93
CA ARG A 347 7.60 0.34 -19.58
C ARG A 347 7.40 -0.20 -20.99
N MET A 348 8.48 -0.33 -21.76
CA MET A 348 8.41 -0.92 -23.12
C MET A 348 7.91 -2.36 -23.05
N ARG A 349 8.39 -3.15 -22.08
CA ARG A 349 7.90 -4.52 -21.84
C ARG A 349 6.41 -4.55 -21.50
N GLN A 350 5.92 -3.65 -20.64
CA GLN A 350 4.49 -3.56 -20.33
C GLN A 350 3.63 -3.16 -21.53
N ILE A 351 4.11 -2.24 -22.37
CA ILE A 351 3.41 -1.86 -23.61
C ILE A 351 3.34 -3.04 -24.57
N ILE A 352 4.43 -3.78 -24.74
CA ILE A 352 4.46 -5.02 -25.55
C ILE A 352 3.50 -6.05 -24.98
N GLN A 353 3.48 -6.25 -23.66
CA GLN A 353 2.61 -7.21 -22.99
C GLN A 353 1.12 -6.82 -23.10
N MET A 354 0.79 -5.53 -22.97
CA MET A 354 -0.57 -5.04 -23.22
C MET A 354 -0.97 -5.19 -24.68
N ARG A 355 -0.05 -4.94 -25.62
CA ARG A 355 -0.30 -5.13 -27.06
C ARG A 355 -0.52 -6.61 -27.40
N GLN A 356 0.18 -7.52 -26.75
CA GLN A 356 -0.06 -8.96 -26.89
C GLN A 356 -1.38 -9.40 -26.25
N ARG A 357 -1.82 -8.73 -25.18
CA ARG A 357 -3.06 -9.07 -24.46
C ARG A 357 -4.32 -8.51 -25.11
N PHE A 358 -4.23 -7.33 -25.73
CA PHE A 358 -5.39 -6.61 -26.29
C PHE A 358 -5.32 -6.42 -27.82
N GLY A 359 -4.14 -6.52 -28.41
CA GLY A 359 -3.97 -6.63 -29.85
C GLY A 359 -3.92 -8.11 -30.24
N GLY A 360 -5.08 -8.70 -30.49
CA GLY A 360 -5.14 -10.00 -31.14
C GLY A 360 -4.37 -9.98 -32.48
N PRO A 361 -3.88 -11.14 -32.95
CA PRO A 361 -3.32 -11.26 -34.29
C PRO A 361 -4.42 -10.89 -35.30
N ASP A 362 -4.02 -10.32 -36.44
CA ASP A 362 -4.87 -10.03 -37.61
C ASP A 362 -5.37 -8.57 -37.75
N ALA A 363 -4.42 -7.67 -38.08
CA ALA A 363 -4.75 -6.41 -38.77
C ALA A 363 -3.73 -6.03 -39.87
N SER A 364 -2.96 -6.99 -40.39
CA SER A 364 -2.14 -6.78 -41.59
C SER A 364 -2.35 -7.95 -42.55
N GLY A 365 -3.58 -8.11 -43.02
CA GLY A 365 -3.87 -8.91 -44.21
C GLY A 365 -3.26 -8.23 -45.43
N ASN A 366 -2.02 -8.58 -45.74
CA ASN A 366 -1.38 -8.25 -47.01
C ASN A 366 -0.83 -9.54 -47.61
N THR A 367 -1.73 -10.33 -48.20
CA THR A 367 -1.37 -11.47 -49.05
C THR A 367 -1.19 -10.93 -50.47
N PRO A 368 0.00 -11.06 -51.10
CA PRO A 368 0.19 -10.61 -52.47
C PRO A 368 -0.61 -11.47 -53.46
N PRO A 369 -1.13 -10.88 -54.56
CA PRO A 369 -1.86 -11.62 -55.57
C PRO A 369 -0.92 -12.55 -56.35
N ARG A 370 -1.45 -13.72 -56.73
CA ARG A 370 -0.79 -14.71 -57.59
C ARG A 370 -0.90 -14.32 -59.06
#